data_AF-A0A084SKL6-F1
#
_entry.id   AF-A0A084SKL6-F1
#
_cell.length_a   1.000
_cell.length_b   1.000
_cell.length_c   1.000
_cell.angle_alpha   90.00
_cell.angle_beta   90.00
_cell.angle_gamma   90.00
#
_symmetry.space_group_name_H-M   'P 1'
#
loop_
_entity.id
_entity.type
_entity.pdbx_description
1 polymer ?
#
loop_
_entity_poly.entity_id
_entity_poly.type
_entity_poly.pdbx_seq_one_letter_code
_entity_poly.pdbx_strand_id
1 'polypeptide(L)'
;MPRAFDVTASTAAVQLSPGRDGEVSFTVSNALHLPLRVRASVEPSGTARSEWMRLREEESRELAPDGTAVFTVKVAVPPGAPEGEYAFKLLVVDVANPDEHYARSPSVAFTVAVAPAPAKKPFPWMWVALAAGVLLLAGGVVAFLLSRGDGDGTGGSGVLPGLSQPCAEGEPRCAGGLVCTGESLCLGDTGFACGEDASCASQRCVEGTCQPPLGLGSACEADRDCLEPLRCHEGLCLQPDGSPCTSAAQCISSRCEEGTCTATVPPGGGCTRDADCESPGRCERGRCQLPDGQSCTGDAQCLSGRCVGGSCRARVSPGGRCGSSSDCEPPARCESNRCVLREGASCSRGTECESGNCQSGICRPECFPPCGPGRTCSRGRCAIVRRHCDDNSDCESPMRCSDGTCRLPAGQPCALDSQCLSGSCVRSRCR
;
A
#
# COMPACT_ATOMS: atom_id res chain seq x y z
N MET A 1 8.03 27.17 10.98
CA MET A 1 6.65 26.89 11.45
C MET A 1 6.73 26.55 12.93
N PRO A 2 5.90 27.14 13.80
CA PRO A 2 5.87 26.75 15.22
C PRO A 2 5.47 25.28 15.32
N ARG A 3 6.07 24.57 16.29
CA ARG A 3 5.80 23.15 16.53
C ARG A 3 4.42 23.06 17.18
N ALA A 4 3.51 22.25 16.67
CA ALA A 4 2.16 22.13 17.23
C ALA A 4 2.16 21.49 18.62
N PHE A 5 3.03 20.51 18.85
CA PHE A 5 3.19 19.82 20.12
C PHE A 5 4.66 19.68 20.49
N ASP A 6 4.94 19.64 21.79
CA ASP A 6 6.23 19.21 22.33
C ASP A 6 6.07 17.87 23.04
N VAL A 7 6.85 16.88 22.63
CA VAL A 7 6.71 15.48 23.11
C VAL A 7 8.03 15.02 23.71
N THR A 8 8.03 14.74 25.00
CA THR A 8 9.21 14.27 25.75
C THR A 8 8.97 12.89 26.32
N ALA A 9 10.01 12.06 26.38
CA ALA A 9 9.96 10.73 27.00
C ALA A 9 10.57 10.79 28.40
N SER A 10 10.05 10.01 29.35
CA SER A 10 10.60 9.93 30.71
C SER A 10 11.99 9.29 30.76
N THR A 11 12.33 8.47 29.77
CA THR A 11 13.65 7.85 29.59
C THR A 11 13.97 7.69 28.11
N ALA A 12 15.26 7.70 27.76
CA ALA A 12 15.75 7.39 26.41
C ALA A 12 15.84 5.87 26.14
N ALA A 13 15.87 5.04 27.20
CA ALA A 13 15.93 3.59 27.09
C ALA A 13 15.04 2.90 28.13
N VAL A 14 14.20 1.97 27.68
CA VAL A 14 13.35 1.13 28.54
C VAL A 14 14.10 -0.13 28.92
N GLN A 15 14.21 -0.37 30.22
CA GLN A 15 14.72 -1.63 30.74
C GLN A 15 13.60 -2.67 30.75
N LEU A 16 13.78 -3.77 30.01
CA LEU A 16 12.84 -4.87 30.01
C LEU A 16 13.04 -5.76 31.24
N SER A 17 11.93 -6.16 31.85
CA SER A 17 11.90 -7.15 32.93
C SER A 17 12.32 -8.53 32.41
N PRO A 18 12.60 -9.52 33.29
CA PRO A 18 12.89 -10.90 32.86
C PRO A 18 11.77 -11.53 32.01
N GLY A 19 10.52 -11.08 32.18
CA GLY A 19 9.37 -11.45 31.34
C GLY A 19 9.32 -10.75 29.97
N ARG A 20 10.32 -9.95 29.62
CA ARG A 20 10.41 -9.10 28.42
C ARG A 20 9.33 -8.01 28.32
N ASP A 21 8.86 -7.52 29.47
CA ASP A 21 7.91 -6.42 29.59
C ASP A 21 8.58 -5.15 30.15
N GLY A 22 8.18 -3.97 29.67
CA GLY A 22 8.60 -2.66 30.17
C GLY A 22 7.54 -1.58 29.94
N GLU A 23 7.69 -0.43 30.59
CA GLU A 23 6.79 0.72 30.42
C GLU A 23 7.61 2.01 30.30
N VAL A 24 7.12 2.95 29.48
CA VAL A 24 7.64 4.32 29.38
C VAL A 24 6.50 5.30 29.24
N SER A 25 6.67 6.48 29.84
CA SER A 25 5.68 7.55 29.79
C SER A 25 6.20 8.68 28.91
N PHE A 26 5.32 9.23 28.10
CA PHE A 26 5.56 10.40 27.27
C PHE A 26 4.72 11.57 27.75
N THR A 27 5.32 12.74 27.90
CA THR A 27 4.62 13.98 28.20
C THR A 27 4.44 14.76 26.92
N VAL A 28 3.18 15.05 26.59
CA VAL A 28 2.75 15.80 25.41
C VAL A 28 2.23 17.15 25.86
N SER A 29 2.86 18.22 25.39
CA SER A 29 2.47 19.60 25.68
C SER A 29 1.84 20.23 24.45
N ASN A 30 0.67 20.84 24.63
CA ASN A 30 -0.01 21.60 23.59
C ASN A 30 0.64 22.97 23.43
N ALA A 31 1.35 23.20 22.32
CA ALA A 31 1.94 24.51 22.02
C ALA A 31 0.98 25.40 21.19
N LEU A 32 -0.21 24.88 20.84
CA LEU A 32 -1.28 25.64 20.24
C LEU A 32 -2.09 26.26 21.39
N HIS A 33 -2.20 27.58 21.43
CA HIS A 33 -2.96 28.33 22.45
C HIS A 33 -4.50 28.17 22.31
N LEU A 34 -4.94 26.98 21.89
CA LEU A 34 -6.31 26.61 21.59
C LEU A 34 -6.56 25.20 22.14
N PRO A 35 -7.78 24.90 22.63
CA PRO A 35 -8.12 23.55 23.05
C PRO A 35 -8.27 22.65 21.83
N LEU A 36 -7.75 21.43 21.89
CA LEU A 36 -7.88 20.46 20.81
C LEU A 36 -7.82 19.02 21.32
N ARG A 37 -8.23 18.08 20.47
CA ARG A 37 -8.18 16.66 20.76
C ARG A 37 -7.03 16.03 19.99
N VAL A 38 -6.08 15.45 20.72
CA VAL A 38 -4.95 14.74 20.13
C VAL A 38 -5.20 13.25 20.09
N ARG A 39 -4.60 12.56 19.11
CA ARG A 39 -4.45 11.11 19.09
C ARG A 39 -2.97 10.74 19.11
N ALA A 40 -2.58 9.87 20.03
CA ALA A 40 -1.26 9.30 20.13
C ALA A 40 -1.22 7.91 19.48
N SER A 41 -0.14 7.59 18.79
CA SER A 41 0.14 6.28 18.22
C SER A 41 1.61 5.94 18.32
N VAL A 42 1.95 4.67 18.50
CA VAL A 42 3.35 4.22 18.56
C VAL A 42 3.86 3.91 17.15
N GLU A 43 4.95 4.55 16.76
CA GLU A 43 5.66 4.29 15.51
C GLU A 43 6.94 3.47 15.83
N PRO A 44 6.98 2.16 15.51
CA PRO A 44 8.21 1.38 15.66
C PRO A 44 9.30 1.91 14.72
N SER A 45 10.56 1.76 15.12
CA SER A 45 11.74 2.14 14.32
C SER A 45 12.61 0.90 14.04
N GLY A 46 13.17 0.83 12.83
CA GLY A 46 14.01 -0.29 12.42
C GLY A 46 13.24 -1.61 12.35
N THR A 47 13.76 -2.65 13.00
CA THR A 47 13.19 -4.00 13.02
C THR A 47 12.17 -4.23 14.15
N ALA A 48 11.86 -3.20 14.93
CA ALA A 48 10.86 -3.28 15.99
C ALA A 48 9.47 -3.51 15.37
N ARG A 49 8.65 -4.36 15.98
CA ARG A 49 7.30 -4.64 15.48
C ARG A 49 6.24 -3.92 16.30
N SER A 50 5.24 -3.34 15.63
CA SER A 50 4.18 -2.55 16.29
C SER A 50 3.41 -3.34 17.33
N GLU A 51 3.22 -4.66 17.15
CA GLU A 51 2.46 -5.50 18.07
C GLU A 51 3.10 -5.65 19.46
N TRP A 52 4.39 -5.32 19.59
CA TRP A 52 5.13 -5.36 20.86
C TRP A 52 4.86 -4.13 21.72
N MET A 53 4.21 -3.09 21.19
CA MET A 53 4.03 -1.82 21.90
C MET A 53 2.56 -1.41 21.88
N ARG A 54 2.02 -1.06 23.03
CA ARG A 54 0.62 -0.63 23.15
C ARG A 54 0.48 0.53 24.12
N LEU A 55 -0.40 1.45 23.79
CA LEU A 55 -0.84 2.50 24.72
C LEU A 55 -1.70 1.86 25.81
N ARG A 56 -1.42 2.19 27.08
CA ARG A 56 -2.14 1.65 28.24
C ARG A 56 -3.51 2.30 28.42
N GLU A 57 -3.60 3.57 28.10
CA GLU A 57 -4.77 4.43 28.26
C GLU A 57 -5.36 4.80 26.90
N GLU A 58 -6.43 5.59 26.91
CA GLU A 58 -7.07 6.05 25.67
C GLU A 58 -6.06 6.72 24.74
N GLU A 59 -6.05 6.27 23.49
CA GLU A 59 -5.18 6.80 22.45
C GLU A 59 -5.50 8.26 22.13
N SER A 60 -6.70 8.74 22.49
CA SER A 60 -7.11 10.14 22.30
C SER A 60 -7.34 10.88 23.61
N ARG A 61 -6.88 12.13 23.70
CA ARG A 61 -7.12 13.02 24.85
C ARG A 61 -7.42 14.44 24.42
N GLU A 62 -8.21 15.14 25.22
CA GLU A 62 -8.37 16.59 25.09
C GLU A 62 -7.25 17.30 25.83
N LEU A 63 -6.61 18.26 25.15
CA LEU A 63 -5.63 19.15 25.72
C LEU A 63 -6.21 20.55 25.80
N ALA A 64 -6.12 21.14 27.00
CA ALA A 64 -6.36 22.57 27.17
C ALA A 64 -5.31 23.40 26.40
N PRO A 65 -5.57 24.69 26.13
CA PRO A 65 -4.54 25.63 25.69
C PRO A 65 -3.33 25.56 26.63
N ASP A 66 -2.13 25.39 26.08
CA ASP A 66 -0.88 25.28 26.87
C ASP A 66 -0.87 24.11 27.88
N GLY A 67 -1.82 23.19 27.77
CA GLY A 67 -1.99 22.04 28.66
C GLY A 67 -1.10 20.86 28.30
N THR A 68 -0.95 19.94 29.24
CA THR A 68 -0.13 18.72 29.08
C THR A 68 -0.94 17.46 29.36
N ALA A 69 -0.66 16.39 28.64
CA ALA A 69 -1.11 15.04 28.98
C ALA A 69 0.05 14.06 28.99
N VAL A 70 -0.08 13.00 29.79
CA VAL A 70 0.85 11.88 29.81
C VAL A 70 0.24 10.70 29.06
N PHE A 71 1.04 10.04 28.23
CA PHE A 71 0.71 8.80 27.53
C PHE A 71 1.71 7.71 27.91
N THR A 72 1.22 6.59 28.42
CA THR A 72 2.06 5.45 28.83
C THR A 72 2.04 4.36 27.77
N VAL A 73 3.22 4.04 27.25
CA VAL A 73 3.42 2.94 26.30
C VAL A 73 3.98 1.74 27.06
N LYS A 74 3.27 0.61 26.97
CA LYS A 74 3.74 -0.70 27.43
C LYS A 74 4.44 -1.41 26.29
N VAL A 75 5.66 -1.87 26.55
CA VAL A 75 6.46 -2.72 25.67
C VAL A 75 6.36 -4.14 26.19
N ALA A 76 5.93 -5.09 25.35
CA ALA A 76 5.81 -6.51 25.67
C ALA A 76 6.33 -7.33 24.48
N VAL A 77 7.54 -7.86 24.61
CA VAL A 77 8.22 -8.57 23.51
C VAL A 77 7.94 -10.08 23.62
N PRO A 78 7.39 -10.74 22.58
CA PRO A 78 7.02 -12.15 22.64
C PRO A 78 8.24 -13.08 22.77
N PRO A 79 8.05 -14.28 23.35
CA PRO A 79 9.08 -15.33 23.34
C PRO A 79 9.33 -15.77 21.89
N GLY A 80 10.57 -15.61 21.42
CA GLY A 80 10.96 -15.88 20.03
C GLY A 80 11.31 -14.64 19.21
N ALA A 81 11.13 -13.42 19.74
CA ALA A 81 11.67 -12.23 19.10
C ALA A 81 13.21 -12.30 19.02
N PRO A 82 13.82 -11.88 17.88
CA PRO A 82 15.26 -11.87 17.71
C PRO A 82 15.94 -11.04 18.79
N GLU A 83 17.12 -11.47 19.22
CA GLU A 83 17.97 -10.65 20.10
C GLU A 83 18.44 -9.40 19.35
N GLY A 84 18.55 -8.29 20.06
CA GLY A 84 18.96 -7.03 19.46
C GLY A 84 18.44 -5.80 20.20
N GLU A 85 18.86 -4.65 19.69
CA GLU A 85 18.41 -3.33 20.11
C GLU A 85 17.27 -2.87 19.19
N TYR A 86 16.18 -2.43 19.82
CA TYR A 86 14.97 -1.98 19.14
C TYR A 86 14.63 -0.57 19.61
N ALA A 87 13.94 0.19 18.77
CA ALA A 87 13.53 1.54 19.13
C ALA A 87 12.13 1.87 18.62
N PHE A 88 11.51 2.87 19.22
CA PHE A 88 10.22 3.40 18.78
C PHE A 88 10.08 4.88 19.12
N LYS A 89 9.08 5.51 18.53
CA LYS A 89 8.69 6.89 18.77
C LYS A 89 7.19 6.96 19.05
N LEU A 90 6.77 7.97 19.79
CA LEU A 90 5.36 8.34 19.91
C LEU A 90 5.05 9.42 18.88
N LEU A 91 4.09 9.15 18.00
CA LEU A 91 3.49 10.14 17.11
C LEU A 91 2.22 10.68 17.76
N VAL A 92 2.10 12.01 17.82
CA VAL A 92 0.90 12.71 18.28
C VAL A 92 0.38 13.56 17.15
N VAL A 93 -0.91 13.44 16.84
CA VAL A 93 -1.60 14.21 15.80
C VAL A 93 -2.82 14.92 16.38
N ASP A 94 -3.15 16.11 15.85
CA ASP A 94 -4.48 16.69 16.01
C ASP A 94 -5.51 15.86 15.24
N VAL A 95 -6.63 15.52 15.87
CA VAL A 95 -7.72 14.78 15.22
C VAL A 95 -8.40 15.62 14.14
N ALA A 96 -8.44 16.96 14.30
CA ALA A 96 -9.09 17.85 13.33
C ALA A 96 -8.20 18.10 12.09
N ASN A 97 -6.88 18.22 12.27
CA ASN A 97 -5.92 18.52 11.21
C ASN A 97 -4.64 17.65 11.33
N PRO A 98 -4.72 16.34 11.07
CA PRO A 98 -3.63 15.40 11.34
C PRO A 98 -2.37 15.64 10.48
N ASP A 99 -2.52 16.20 9.28
CA ASP A 99 -1.40 16.45 8.36
C ASP A 99 -0.65 17.76 8.66
N GLU A 100 -1.29 18.72 9.32
CA GLU A 100 -0.70 20.04 9.63
C GLU A 100 -0.19 20.14 11.07
N HIS A 101 -0.87 19.48 12.01
CA HIS A 101 -0.55 19.54 13.43
C HIS A 101 -0.18 18.15 13.94
N TYR A 102 1.12 17.86 13.91
CA TYR A 102 1.68 16.63 14.46
C TYR A 102 3.06 16.85 15.08
N ALA A 103 3.47 15.95 15.96
CA ALA A 103 4.83 15.88 16.48
C ALA A 103 5.23 14.44 16.78
N ARG A 104 6.53 14.16 16.65
CA ARG A 104 7.14 12.88 17.00
C ARG A 104 8.03 13.05 18.22
N SER A 105 7.99 12.11 19.14
CA SER A 105 8.92 12.06 20.26
C SER A 105 10.36 11.79 19.79
N PRO A 106 11.35 12.00 20.68
CA PRO A 106 12.65 11.35 20.56
C PRO A 106 12.51 9.83 20.47
N SER A 107 13.50 9.17 19.86
CA SER A 107 13.57 7.70 19.84
C SER A 107 13.80 7.17 21.25
N VAL A 108 13.01 6.18 21.65
CA VAL A 108 13.20 5.41 22.89
C VAL A 108 13.64 4.00 22.53
N ALA A 109 14.79 3.57 23.06
CA ALA A 109 15.37 2.25 22.80
C ALA A 109 14.96 1.20 23.85
N PHE A 110 14.99 -0.08 23.50
CA PHE A 110 14.92 -1.19 24.43
C PHE A 110 15.72 -2.39 23.89
N THR A 111 16.31 -3.18 24.78
CA THR A 111 17.20 -4.29 24.42
C THR A 111 16.56 -5.63 24.76
N VAL A 112 16.52 -6.53 23.79
CA VAL A 112 16.04 -7.91 23.99
C VAL A 112 17.26 -8.81 24.23
N ALA A 113 17.43 -9.23 25.48
CA ALA A 113 18.53 -10.09 25.89
C ALA A 113 18.32 -11.56 25.49
N VAL A 114 19.45 -12.26 25.29
CA VAL A 114 19.53 -13.71 25.06
C VAL A 114 18.78 -14.44 26.19
N ALA A 115 17.82 -15.29 25.83
CA ALA A 115 17.14 -16.11 26.83
C ALA A 115 18.16 -17.05 27.51
N PRO A 116 18.29 -17.07 28.84
CA PRO A 116 19.19 -18.00 29.51
C PRO A 116 18.74 -19.43 29.21
N ALA A 117 19.63 -20.23 28.63
CA ALA A 117 19.35 -21.63 28.31
C ALA A 117 18.87 -22.38 29.58
N PRO A 118 17.86 -23.26 29.46
CA PRO A 118 17.39 -24.04 30.61
C PRO A 118 18.55 -24.85 31.18
N ALA A 119 18.85 -24.66 32.47
CA ALA A 119 19.92 -25.37 33.16
C ALA A 119 19.67 -26.89 33.09
N LYS A 120 20.52 -27.61 32.34
CA LYS A 120 20.49 -29.08 32.28
C LYS A 120 20.87 -29.63 33.66
N LYS A 121 19.97 -30.40 34.29
CA LYS A 121 20.29 -31.17 35.50
C LYS A 121 21.42 -32.16 35.19
N PRO A 122 22.45 -32.31 36.06
CA PRO A 122 23.57 -33.20 35.79
C PRO A 122 23.07 -34.65 35.75
N PHE A 123 23.30 -35.28 34.60
CA PHE A 123 22.92 -36.67 34.33
C PHE A 123 23.78 -37.63 35.18
N PRO A 124 23.20 -38.64 35.86
CA PRO A 124 23.90 -39.48 36.84
C PRO A 124 24.87 -40.48 36.18
N TRP A 125 26.14 -40.09 36.09
CA TRP A 125 27.26 -40.85 35.51
C TRP A 125 27.51 -42.24 36.11
N MET A 126 27.03 -42.50 37.33
CA MET A 126 27.16 -43.81 37.98
C MET A 126 26.52 -44.94 37.18
N TRP A 127 25.42 -44.68 36.47
CA TRP A 127 24.74 -45.69 35.66
C TRP A 127 25.48 -45.98 34.35
N VAL A 128 26.17 -44.98 33.80
CA VAL A 128 26.99 -45.12 32.58
C VAL A 128 28.25 -45.95 32.89
N ALA A 129 28.89 -45.71 34.04
CA ALA A 129 30.04 -46.50 34.49
C ALA A 129 29.68 -47.98 34.73
N LEU A 130 28.49 -48.24 35.29
CA LEU A 130 27.97 -49.60 35.48
C LEU A 130 27.71 -50.33 34.15
N ALA A 131 27.11 -49.65 33.17
CA ALA A 131 26.86 -50.22 31.84
C ALA A 131 28.16 -50.51 31.07
N ALA A 132 29.16 -49.61 31.14
CA ALA A 132 30.46 -49.79 30.50
C ALA A 132 31.25 -50.98 31.08
N GLY A 133 31.19 -51.21 32.40
CA GLY A 133 31.84 -52.35 33.04
C GLY A 133 31.28 -53.70 32.61
N VAL A 134 29.95 -53.80 32.43
CA VAL A 134 29.30 -55.04 31.96
C VAL A 134 29.64 -55.33 30.50
N LEU A 135 29.72 -54.30 29.66
CA LEU A 135 30.09 -54.42 28.24
C LEU A 135 31.55 -54.86 28.04
N LEU A 136 32.48 -54.39 28.88
CA LEU A 136 33.89 -54.81 28.80
C LEU A 136 34.09 -56.27 29.21
N LEU A 137 33.33 -56.76 30.21
CA LEU A 137 33.38 -58.16 30.63
C LEU A 137 32.76 -59.09 29.58
N ALA A 138 31.64 -58.68 28.95
CA ALA A 138 31.04 -59.44 27.85
C ALA A 138 31.94 -59.45 26.60
N GLY A 139 32.56 -58.31 26.27
CA GLY A 139 33.49 -58.20 25.13
C GLY A 139 34.77 -59.03 25.28
N GLY A 140 35.30 -59.14 26.51
CA GLY A 140 36.48 -59.96 26.79
C GLY A 140 36.25 -61.47 26.59
N VAL A 141 35.04 -61.95 26.87
CA VAL A 141 34.67 -63.37 26.69
C VAL A 141 34.45 -63.71 25.21
N VAL A 142 33.92 -62.77 24.42
CA VAL A 142 33.73 -62.95 22.96
C VAL A 142 35.07 -62.92 22.21
N ALA A 143 36.00 -62.04 22.60
CA ALA A 143 37.33 -61.95 21.97
C ALA A 143 38.19 -63.20 22.18
N PHE A 144 38.05 -63.88 23.33
CA PHE A 144 38.79 -65.09 23.63
C PHE A 144 38.27 -66.32 22.85
N LEU A 145 36.97 -66.35 22.51
CA LEU A 145 36.37 -67.47 21.76
C LEU A 145 36.55 -67.36 20.23
N LEU A 146 36.86 -66.16 19.70
CA LEU A 146 37.15 -65.98 18.27
C LEU A 146 38.63 -66.20 17.89
N SER A 147 39.52 -66.51 18.84
CA SER A 147 40.95 -66.73 18.57
C SER A 147 41.33 -68.18 18.20
N ARG A 148 40.40 -68.98 17.67
CA ARG A 148 40.72 -70.24 16.97
C ARG A 148 39.97 -70.33 15.65
N GLY A 149 40.66 -70.05 14.55
CA GLY A 149 40.18 -70.29 13.19
C GLY A 149 41.03 -69.56 12.14
N ASP A 150 42.03 -70.27 11.61
CA ASP A 150 42.71 -69.98 10.33
C ASP A 150 41.71 -69.83 9.18
N GLY A 151 42.05 -69.04 8.15
CA GLY A 151 41.41 -69.16 6.84
C GLY A 151 41.41 -67.91 5.98
N ASP A 152 42.38 -67.87 5.07
CA ASP A 152 42.55 -67.04 3.88
C ASP A 152 41.26 -66.83 3.04
N GLY A 153 41.12 -65.68 2.35
CA GLY A 153 39.93 -65.40 1.52
C GLY A 153 39.79 -63.98 0.98
N THR A 154 40.42 -63.74 -0.16
CA THR A 154 40.23 -62.62 -1.11
C THR A 154 38.77 -62.29 -1.48
N GLY A 155 38.45 -60.99 -1.70
CA GLY A 155 37.48 -60.57 -2.74
C GLY A 155 36.50 -59.44 -2.39
N GLY A 156 36.72 -58.24 -2.96
CA GLY A 156 35.66 -57.26 -3.28
C GLY A 156 35.60 -55.99 -2.43
N SER A 157 36.47 -55.00 -2.69
CA SER A 157 36.25 -53.63 -2.22
C SER A 157 35.04 -53.00 -2.90
N GLY A 158 33.90 -52.98 -2.23
CA GLY A 158 32.78 -52.09 -2.55
C GLY A 158 33.14 -50.66 -2.12
N VAL A 159 33.85 -49.91 -2.96
CA VAL A 159 34.07 -48.47 -2.76
C VAL A 159 32.76 -47.76 -3.10
N LEU A 160 32.09 -47.16 -2.10
CA LEU A 160 30.91 -46.34 -2.33
C LEU A 160 31.30 -45.07 -3.10
N PRO A 161 30.44 -44.55 -4.00
CA PRO A 161 30.74 -43.33 -4.75
C PRO A 161 30.88 -42.12 -3.81
N GLY A 162 31.97 -41.37 -3.97
CA GLY A 162 32.23 -40.10 -3.29
C GLY A 162 31.53 -38.91 -3.95
N LEU A 163 31.87 -37.70 -3.50
CA LEU A 163 31.30 -36.46 -4.02
C LEU A 163 31.45 -36.39 -5.55
N SER A 164 30.39 -35.93 -6.22
CA SER A 164 30.28 -35.80 -7.69
C SER A 164 30.53 -37.08 -8.49
N GLN A 165 30.49 -38.25 -7.85
CA GLN A 165 30.49 -39.53 -8.55
C GLN A 165 29.06 -39.97 -8.91
N PRO A 166 28.91 -40.72 -10.02
CA PRO A 166 27.61 -41.21 -10.44
C PRO A 166 27.04 -42.23 -9.44
N CYS A 167 25.73 -42.16 -9.24
CA CYS A 167 24.94 -43.07 -8.42
C CYS A 167 23.70 -43.52 -9.19
N ALA A 168 23.16 -44.69 -8.83
CA ALA A 168 21.94 -45.22 -9.42
C ALA A 168 20.84 -45.28 -8.36
N GLU A 169 19.61 -44.90 -8.72
CA GLU A 169 18.42 -45.10 -7.90
C GLU A 169 18.10 -46.61 -7.78
N GLY A 170 18.82 -47.29 -6.90
CA GLY A 170 18.66 -48.73 -6.68
C GLY A 170 19.77 -49.30 -5.79
N GLU A 171 21.04 -49.05 -6.17
CA GLU A 171 22.27 -49.30 -5.39
C GLU A 171 23.45 -48.81 -6.29
N PRO A 172 24.43 -48.03 -5.80
CA PRO A 172 24.94 -48.00 -4.43
C PRO A 172 24.60 -46.70 -3.69
N ARG A 173 24.56 -46.80 -2.37
CA ARG A 173 24.51 -45.65 -1.46
C ARG A 173 25.76 -44.80 -1.70
N CYS A 174 25.60 -43.48 -1.76
CA CYS A 174 26.75 -42.59 -1.73
C CYS A 174 27.53 -42.80 -0.42
N ALA A 175 28.81 -42.42 -0.42
CA ALA A 175 29.61 -42.40 0.81
C ALA A 175 28.90 -41.55 1.89
N GLY A 176 29.19 -41.83 3.16
CA GLY A 176 28.47 -41.22 4.29
C GLY A 176 28.40 -39.69 4.22
N GLY A 177 27.19 -39.15 4.36
CA GLY A 177 26.92 -37.71 4.28
C GLY A 177 26.60 -37.19 2.87
N LEU A 178 26.48 -38.08 1.88
CA LEU A 178 26.08 -37.75 0.51
C LEU A 178 24.71 -38.37 0.18
N VAL A 179 23.94 -37.69 -0.66
CA VAL A 179 22.66 -38.15 -1.22
C VAL A 179 22.74 -38.20 -2.75
N CYS A 180 22.11 -39.21 -3.34
CA CYS A 180 21.97 -39.31 -4.78
C CYS A 180 20.85 -38.37 -5.24
N THR A 181 21.18 -37.41 -6.10
CA THR A 181 20.20 -36.45 -6.64
C THR A 181 19.63 -36.93 -7.97
N GLY A 182 18.58 -36.26 -8.48
CA GLY A 182 17.96 -36.59 -9.77
C GLY A 182 18.90 -36.50 -10.99
N GLU A 183 20.07 -35.85 -10.84
CA GLU A 183 21.14 -35.83 -11.85
C GLU A 183 22.01 -37.10 -11.83
N SER A 184 21.64 -38.12 -11.03
CA SER A 184 22.40 -39.36 -10.85
C SER A 184 23.81 -39.12 -10.31
N LEU A 185 24.00 -38.07 -9.50
CA LEU A 185 25.26 -37.70 -8.86
C LEU A 185 25.13 -37.67 -7.33
N CYS A 186 26.17 -38.10 -6.64
CA CYS A 186 26.29 -38.00 -5.19
C CYS A 186 26.70 -36.59 -4.77
N LEU A 187 25.79 -35.86 -4.11
CA LEU A 187 26.03 -34.52 -3.56
C LEU A 187 25.89 -34.52 -2.04
N GLY A 188 26.53 -33.56 -1.36
CA GLY A 188 26.48 -33.39 0.08
C GLY A 188 25.07 -33.18 0.61
N ASP A 189 24.69 -33.97 1.62
CA ASP A 189 23.48 -33.73 2.40
C ASP A 189 23.70 -32.58 3.40
N THR A 190 22.65 -32.14 4.09
CA THR A 190 22.71 -31.09 5.10
C THR A 190 23.78 -31.40 6.16
N GLY A 191 24.72 -30.48 6.38
CA GLY A 191 25.85 -30.66 7.28
C GLY A 191 27.13 -31.19 6.61
N PHE A 192 27.09 -31.57 5.33
CA PHE A 192 28.28 -32.01 4.59
C PHE A 192 29.22 -30.83 4.29
N ALA A 193 30.54 -31.06 4.34
CA ALA A 193 31.52 -30.02 4.04
C ALA A 193 31.55 -29.71 2.53
N CYS A 194 31.52 -28.43 2.17
CA CYS A 194 31.45 -28.00 0.78
C CYS A 194 32.44 -26.85 0.50
N GLY A 195 32.92 -26.77 -0.74
CA GLY A 195 33.70 -25.64 -1.25
C GLY A 195 32.91 -24.70 -2.16
N GLU A 196 31.82 -25.21 -2.74
CA GLU A 196 30.94 -24.50 -3.66
C GLU A 196 29.52 -25.07 -3.57
N ASP A 197 28.54 -24.29 -4.02
CA ASP A 197 27.11 -24.65 -3.99
C ASP A 197 26.82 -25.96 -4.73
N ALA A 198 27.49 -26.20 -5.87
CA ALA A 198 27.32 -27.41 -6.66
C ALA A 198 27.72 -28.70 -5.90
N SER A 199 28.45 -28.59 -4.80
CA SER A 199 28.79 -29.74 -3.95
C SER A 199 27.63 -30.20 -3.06
N CYS A 200 26.59 -29.39 -2.88
CA CYS A 200 25.47 -29.65 -1.99
C CYS A 200 24.22 -30.06 -2.76
N ALA A 201 23.48 -31.03 -2.25
CA ALA A 201 22.20 -31.44 -2.84
C ALA A 201 21.15 -30.31 -2.80
N SER A 202 21.24 -29.43 -1.79
CA SER A 202 20.45 -28.21 -1.67
C SER A 202 20.95 -27.05 -2.55
N GLN A 203 22.07 -27.21 -3.25
CA GLN A 203 22.80 -26.15 -3.95
C GLN A 203 23.16 -24.93 -3.07
N ARG A 204 23.30 -25.13 -1.75
CA ARG A 204 23.63 -24.06 -0.80
C ARG A 204 24.80 -24.44 0.09
N CYS A 205 25.97 -23.90 -0.23
CA CYS A 205 27.17 -23.99 0.59
C CYS A 205 27.38 -22.71 1.39
N VAL A 206 27.09 -22.76 2.70
CA VAL A 206 27.22 -21.58 3.57
C VAL A 206 28.24 -21.89 4.66
N GLU A 207 29.25 -21.03 4.79
CA GLU A 207 30.35 -21.20 5.75
C GLU A 207 31.03 -22.57 5.66
N GLY A 208 31.15 -23.09 4.43
CA GLY A 208 31.79 -24.38 4.14
C GLY A 208 30.95 -25.61 4.50
N THR A 209 29.66 -25.43 4.78
CA THR A 209 28.74 -26.52 5.13
C THR A 209 27.45 -26.44 4.31
N CYS A 210 26.96 -27.58 3.81
CA CYS A 210 25.70 -27.66 3.09
C CYS A 210 24.53 -27.35 4.02
N GLN A 211 23.74 -26.34 3.66
CA GLN A 211 22.55 -25.91 4.42
C GLN A 211 21.27 -26.45 3.77
N PRO A 212 20.17 -26.63 4.53
CA PRO A 212 18.90 -27.01 3.94
C PRO A 212 18.31 -25.89 3.06
N PRO A 213 17.38 -26.20 2.14
CA PRO A 213 16.63 -25.19 1.40
C PRO A 213 15.83 -24.30 2.36
N LEU A 214 15.61 -23.06 1.94
CA LEU A 214 14.95 -22.03 2.73
C LEU A 214 13.42 -22.18 2.73
N GLY A 215 12.81 -22.02 3.90
CA GLY A 215 11.36 -22.09 4.05
C GLY A 215 10.62 -20.82 3.63
N LEU A 216 9.29 -20.88 3.61
CA LEU A 216 8.40 -19.76 3.29
C LEU A 216 8.74 -18.50 4.12
N GLY A 217 8.90 -17.37 3.43
CA GLY A 217 9.23 -16.08 4.04
C GLY A 217 10.71 -15.90 4.43
N SER A 218 11.59 -16.84 4.07
CA SER A 218 13.04 -16.69 4.25
C SER A 218 13.65 -15.85 3.14
N ALA A 219 14.74 -15.14 3.44
CA ALA A 219 15.46 -14.33 2.47
C ALA A 219 16.25 -15.19 1.46
N CYS A 220 16.09 -14.93 0.17
CA CYS A 220 16.70 -15.70 -0.92
C CYS A 220 17.32 -14.78 -1.98
N GLU A 221 18.19 -15.34 -2.82
CA GLU A 221 18.77 -14.65 -3.98
C GLU A 221 18.30 -15.28 -5.31
N ALA A 222 17.98 -16.57 -5.31
CA ALA A 222 17.49 -17.30 -6.48
C ALA A 222 16.43 -18.34 -6.10
N ASP A 223 15.61 -18.77 -7.08
CA ASP A 223 14.54 -19.76 -6.88
C ASP A 223 15.03 -21.07 -6.25
N ARG A 224 16.24 -21.50 -6.62
CA ARG A 224 16.88 -22.74 -6.12
C ARG A 224 17.14 -22.71 -4.61
N ASP A 225 17.19 -21.53 -4.02
CA ASP A 225 17.45 -21.38 -2.58
C ASP A 225 16.26 -21.84 -1.75
N CYS A 226 15.07 -21.76 -2.34
CA CYS A 226 13.81 -21.98 -1.66
C CYS A 226 13.39 -23.45 -1.74
N LEU A 227 12.72 -23.92 -0.70
CA LEU A 227 12.11 -25.24 -0.69
C LEU A 227 11.03 -25.33 -1.77
N GLU A 228 11.13 -26.28 -2.70
CA GLU A 228 10.08 -26.46 -3.71
C GLU A 228 8.71 -26.70 -3.09
N PRO A 229 7.62 -26.08 -3.59
CA PRO A 229 7.50 -25.34 -4.86
C PRO A 229 7.75 -23.83 -4.76
N LEU A 230 8.34 -23.33 -3.67
CA LEU A 230 8.56 -21.90 -3.47
C LEU A 230 9.48 -21.31 -4.55
N ARG A 231 9.35 -20.00 -4.76
CA ARG A 231 10.17 -19.21 -5.70
C ARG A 231 10.67 -17.96 -4.98
N CYS A 232 11.83 -17.47 -5.40
CA CYS A 232 12.40 -16.27 -4.85
C CYS A 232 11.76 -15.05 -5.54
N HIS A 233 10.94 -14.32 -4.81
CA HIS A 233 10.28 -13.13 -5.29
C HIS A 233 10.52 -11.97 -4.34
N GLU A 234 11.04 -10.86 -4.87
CA GLU A 234 11.47 -9.69 -4.08
C GLU A 234 12.40 -10.03 -2.90
N GLY A 235 13.26 -11.04 -3.09
CA GLY A 235 14.22 -11.49 -2.10
C GLY A 235 13.64 -12.36 -0.99
N LEU A 236 12.40 -12.84 -1.12
CA LEU A 236 11.75 -13.76 -0.18
C LEU A 236 11.27 -15.03 -0.88
N CYS A 237 11.36 -16.18 -0.20
CA CYS A 237 10.77 -17.43 -0.68
C CYS A 237 9.26 -17.38 -0.53
N LEU A 238 8.54 -17.19 -1.63
CA LEU A 238 7.09 -17.08 -1.70
C LEU A 238 6.47 -18.20 -2.54
N GLN A 239 5.19 -18.38 -2.33
CA GLN A 239 4.36 -19.43 -2.89
C GLN A 239 3.81 -19.01 -4.27
N PRO A 240 3.95 -19.83 -5.33
CA PRO A 240 3.39 -19.51 -6.64
C PRO A 240 1.86 -19.65 -6.65
N ASP A 241 1.22 -19.06 -7.66
CA ASP A 241 -0.23 -19.16 -7.85
C ASP A 241 -0.71 -20.61 -7.95
N GLY A 242 -1.90 -20.89 -7.41
CA GLY A 242 -2.48 -22.23 -7.30
C GLY A 242 -2.01 -23.03 -6.07
N SER A 243 -1.06 -22.50 -5.30
CA SER A 243 -0.55 -23.17 -4.10
C SER A 243 -1.35 -22.80 -2.84
N PRO A 244 -1.34 -23.64 -1.79
CA PRO A 244 -2.04 -23.34 -0.55
C PRO A 244 -1.41 -22.15 0.19
N CYS A 245 -2.22 -21.36 0.86
CA CYS A 245 -1.78 -20.22 1.66
C CYS A 245 -2.71 -19.98 2.85
N THR A 246 -2.20 -19.32 3.88
CA THR A 246 -3.00 -18.82 5.02
C THR A 246 -3.04 -17.30 5.09
N SER A 247 -2.17 -16.61 4.35
CA SER A 247 -2.16 -15.16 4.27
C SER A 247 -1.60 -14.68 2.92
N ALA A 248 -2.01 -13.48 2.51
CA ALA A 248 -1.58 -12.84 1.27
C ALA A 248 -0.04 -12.71 1.14
N ALA A 249 0.65 -12.45 2.25
CA ALA A 249 2.11 -12.27 2.28
C ALA A 249 2.91 -13.53 1.94
N GLN A 250 2.25 -14.69 1.83
CA GLN A 250 2.89 -15.95 1.44
C GLN A 250 2.92 -16.13 -0.07
N CYS A 251 2.10 -15.41 -0.81
CA CYS A 251 1.91 -15.60 -2.24
C CYS A 251 2.75 -14.59 -3.03
N ILE A 252 3.34 -15.03 -4.15
CA ILE A 252 3.99 -14.14 -5.12
C ILE A 252 3.01 -13.06 -5.60
N SER A 253 1.76 -13.46 -5.85
CA SER A 253 0.66 -12.56 -6.23
C SER A 253 0.19 -11.63 -5.10
N SER A 254 0.73 -11.74 -3.89
CA SER A 254 0.27 -11.01 -2.70
C SER A 254 -1.23 -11.21 -2.41
N ARG A 255 -1.80 -12.33 -2.87
CA ARG A 255 -3.23 -12.61 -2.78
C ARG A 255 -3.46 -14.06 -2.38
N CYS A 256 -4.13 -14.24 -1.25
CA CYS A 256 -4.59 -15.54 -0.77
C CYS A 256 -6.11 -15.53 -0.71
N GLU A 257 -6.76 -16.33 -1.55
CA GLU A 257 -8.22 -16.40 -1.67
C GLU A 257 -8.66 -17.86 -1.54
N GLU A 258 -9.62 -18.11 -0.64
CA GLU A 258 -10.08 -19.47 -0.31
C GLU A 258 -8.93 -20.43 0.05
N GLY A 259 -7.87 -19.90 0.68
CA GLY A 259 -6.68 -20.66 1.06
C GLY A 259 -5.76 -21.03 -0.10
N THR A 260 -5.92 -20.40 -1.26
CA THR A 260 -5.09 -20.62 -2.45
C THR A 260 -4.51 -19.29 -2.96
N CYS A 261 -3.22 -19.29 -3.34
CA CYS A 261 -2.60 -18.15 -3.97
C CYS A 261 -3.22 -17.92 -5.35
N THR A 262 -3.72 -16.72 -5.62
CA THR A 262 -4.44 -16.42 -6.86
C THR A 262 -3.78 -15.26 -7.59
N ALA A 263 -3.58 -15.42 -8.90
CA ALA A 263 -2.92 -14.41 -9.71
C ALA A 263 -3.64 -13.06 -9.61
N THR A 264 -2.87 -11.97 -9.62
CA THR A 264 -3.43 -10.63 -9.78
C THR A 264 -4.00 -10.45 -11.17
N VAL A 265 -5.05 -9.63 -11.26
CA VAL A 265 -5.77 -9.36 -12.50
C VAL A 265 -5.00 -8.29 -13.28
N PRO A 266 -4.62 -8.56 -14.54
CA PRO A 266 -3.90 -7.60 -15.35
C PRO A 266 -4.78 -6.39 -15.72
N PRO A 267 -4.18 -5.27 -16.15
CA PRO A 267 -4.91 -4.08 -16.58
C PRO A 267 -5.99 -4.38 -17.63
N GLY A 268 -7.22 -3.92 -17.37
CA GLY A 268 -8.41 -4.15 -18.20
C GLY A 268 -9.17 -5.44 -17.86
N GLY A 269 -8.62 -6.31 -17.02
CA GLY A 269 -9.30 -7.51 -16.51
C GLY A 269 -10.41 -7.18 -15.50
N GLY A 270 -11.29 -8.14 -15.24
CA GLY A 270 -12.43 -7.98 -14.34
C GLY A 270 -12.02 -8.09 -12.86
N CYS A 271 -12.59 -7.25 -12.01
CA CYS A 271 -12.27 -7.19 -10.58
C CYS A 271 -13.49 -6.83 -9.74
N THR A 272 -13.36 -7.02 -8.43
CA THR A 272 -14.33 -6.68 -7.38
C THR A 272 -13.75 -5.70 -6.35
N ARG A 273 -12.43 -5.67 -6.16
CA ARG A 273 -11.70 -4.79 -5.22
C ARG A 273 -10.33 -4.42 -5.76
N ASP A 274 -9.76 -3.32 -5.28
CA ASP A 274 -8.48 -2.79 -5.79
C ASP A 274 -7.32 -3.79 -5.70
N ALA A 275 -7.26 -4.57 -4.63
CA ALA A 275 -6.24 -5.60 -4.44
C ALA A 275 -6.44 -6.86 -5.31
N ASP A 276 -7.47 -6.91 -6.15
CA ASP A 276 -7.52 -7.87 -7.26
C ASP A 276 -6.56 -7.46 -8.38
N CYS A 277 -6.28 -6.18 -8.53
CA CYS A 277 -5.55 -5.64 -9.67
C CYS A 277 -4.04 -5.66 -9.47
N GLU A 278 -3.31 -5.92 -10.56
CA GLU A 278 -1.87 -5.73 -10.58
C GLU A 278 -1.53 -4.26 -10.29
N SER A 279 -0.59 -4.02 -9.37
CA SER A 279 -0.19 -2.66 -8.99
C SER A 279 0.44 -1.92 -10.18
N PRO A 280 0.12 -0.63 -10.40
CA PRO A 280 -0.66 0.29 -9.55
C PRO A 280 -2.16 0.38 -9.92
N GLY A 281 -2.72 -0.65 -10.56
CA GLY A 281 -4.12 -0.68 -10.99
C GLY A 281 -5.11 -0.63 -9.82
N ARG A 282 -6.26 -0.01 -10.05
CA ARG A 282 -7.40 0.06 -9.12
C ARG A 282 -8.66 -0.50 -9.75
N CYS A 283 -9.55 -1.06 -8.94
CA CYS A 283 -10.77 -1.64 -9.43
C CYS A 283 -11.86 -0.59 -9.59
N GLU A 284 -11.98 -0.06 -10.80
CA GLU A 284 -12.94 0.98 -11.12
C GLU A 284 -13.99 0.41 -12.09
N ARG A 285 -15.28 0.50 -11.72
CA ARG A 285 -16.41 -0.02 -12.51
C ARG A 285 -16.27 -1.50 -12.89
N GLY A 286 -15.71 -2.30 -11.97
CA GLY A 286 -15.52 -3.75 -12.13
C GLY A 286 -14.39 -4.15 -13.08
N ARG A 287 -13.48 -3.21 -13.42
CA ARG A 287 -12.25 -3.50 -14.17
C ARG A 287 -11.03 -2.87 -13.53
N CYS A 288 -9.89 -3.54 -13.68
CA CYS A 288 -8.60 -3.02 -13.25
C CYS A 288 -8.14 -1.89 -14.18
N GLN A 289 -8.06 -0.68 -13.66
CA GLN A 289 -7.71 0.52 -14.39
C GLN A 289 -6.49 1.21 -13.77
N LEU A 290 -5.58 1.68 -14.62
CA LEU A 290 -4.30 2.27 -14.29
C LEU A 290 -4.41 3.80 -14.16
N PRO A 291 -3.62 4.42 -13.26
CA PRO A 291 -3.47 5.87 -13.21
C PRO A 291 -2.79 6.44 -14.46
N ASP A 292 -2.94 7.76 -14.66
CA ASP A 292 -2.28 8.46 -15.76
C ASP A 292 -0.75 8.34 -15.68
N GLY A 293 -0.10 8.26 -16.84
CA GLY A 293 1.33 8.03 -16.99
C GLY A 293 1.72 6.55 -17.11
N GLN A 294 0.83 5.61 -16.79
CA GLN A 294 1.12 4.19 -16.91
C GLN A 294 1.03 3.66 -18.33
N SER A 295 1.77 2.58 -18.62
CA SER A 295 1.74 1.95 -19.94
C SER A 295 0.42 1.21 -20.17
N CYS A 296 -0.15 1.34 -21.36
CA CYS A 296 -1.43 0.72 -21.72
C CYS A 296 -1.44 0.29 -23.20
N THR A 297 -2.32 -0.65 -23.52
CA THR A 297 -2.61 -1.12 -24.88
C THR A 297 -4.02 -0.75 -25.34
N GLY A 298 -4.90 -0.29 -24.44
CA GLY A 298 -6.23 0.17 -24.79
C GLY A 298 -6.89 1.04 -23.71
N ASP A 299 -7.90 1.81 -24.13
CA ASP A 299 -8.57 2.82 -23.30
C ASP A 299 -9.20 2.26 -22.01
N ALA A 300 -9.72 1.03 -22.07
CA ALA A 300 -10.38 0.37 -20.93
C ALA A 300 -9.43 0.04 -19.77
N GLN A 301 -8.12 0.18 -19.97
CA GLN A 301 -7.10 -0.05 -18.96
C GLN A 301 -6.75 1.21 -18.18
N CYS A 302 -7.24 2.39 -18.57
CA CYS A 302 -6.87 3.66 -17.94
C CYS A 302 -8.04 4.22 -17.13
N LEU A 303 -7.76 4.77 -15.95
CA LEU A 303 -8.75 5.47 -15.12
C LEU A 303 -9.35 6.68 -15.85
N SER A 304 -8.53 7.36 -16.65
CA SER A 304 -8.98 8.41 -17.57
C SER A 304 -9.82 7.86 -18.74
N GLY A 305 -9.82 6.55 -18.98
CA GLY A 305 -10.44 5.91 -20.13
C GLY A 305 -9.77 6.28 -21.45
N ARG A 306 -8.46 6.60 -21.41
CA ARG A 306 -7.71 7.10 -22.57
C ARG A 306 -6.28 6.57 -22.58
N CYS A 307 -5.96 5.77 -23.58
CA CYS A 307 -4.64 5.24 -23.87
C CYS A 307 -4.10 5.87 -25.17
N VAL A 308 -3.10 6.75 -25.05
CA VAL A 308 -2.54 7.48 -26.21
C VAL A 308 -1.05 7.33 -26.26
N GLY A 309 -0.55 6.78 -27.37
CA GLY A 309 0.87 6.52 -27.57
C GLY A 309 1.40 5.46 -26.60
N GLY A 310 0.54 4.50 -26.20
CA GLY A 310 0.89 3.45 -25.24
C GLY A 310 0.93 3.91 -23.79
N SER A 311 0.42 5.10 -23.46
CA SER A 311 0.36 5.59 -22.08
C SER A 311 -1.02 6.15 -21.72
N CYS A 312 -1.47 5.89 -20.49
CA CYS A 312 -2.68 6.45 -19.94
C CYS A 312 -2.52 7.96 -19.81
N ARG A 313 -3.47 8.73 -20.36
CA ARG A 313 -3.41 10.20 -20.33
C ARG A 313 -4.70 10.76 -19.79
N ALA A 314 -4.58 11.76 -18.92
CA ALA A 314 -5.71 12.52 -18.42
C ALA A 314 -6.61 13.02 -19.57
N ARG A 315 -7.91 13.07 -19.31
CA ARG A 315 -8.83 13.75 -20.22
C ARG A 315 -8.53 15.24 -20.25
N VAL A 316 -8.83 15.84 -21.39
CA VAL A 316 -8.62 17.26 -21.62
C VAL A 316 -9.81 18.02 -21.06
N SER A 317 -9.55 18.92 -20.12
CA SER A 317 -10.57 19.81 -19.57
C SER A 317 -11.17 20.73 -20.66
N PRO A 318 -12.40 21.24 -20.47
CA PRO A 318 -13.00 22.22 -21.36
C PRO A 318 -12.04 23.39 -21.68
N GLY A 319 -12.01 23.82 -22.94
CA GLY A 319 -11.09 24.85 -23.48
C GLY A 319 -9.73 24.33 -23.95
N GLY A 320 -9.34 23.09 -23.58
CA GLY A 320 -8.09 22.46 -23.99
C GLY A 320 -8.11 21.88 -25.42
N ARG A 321 -6.95 21.49 -25.96
CA ARG A 321 -6.82 20.92 -27.32
C ARG A 321 -7.17 19.43 -27.34
N CYS A 322 -7.89 19.01 -28.37
CA CYS A 322 -8.30 17.62 -28.58
C CYS A 322 -8.17 17.23 -30.06
N GLY A 323 -8.08 15.92 -30.33
CA GLY A 323 -8.23 15.33 -31.67
C GLY A 323 -9.59 14.67 -31.88
N SER A 324 -10.24 14.18 -30.82
CA SER A 324 -11.57 13.59 -30.87
C SER A 324 -12.38 13.87 -29.59
N SER A 325 -13.70 13.66 -29.62
CA SER A 325 -14.56 13.90 -28.46
C SER A 325 -14.28 12.98 -27.27
N SER A 326 -13.65 11.82 -27.48
CA SER A 326 -13.23 10.93 -26.39
C SER A 326 -12.05 11.48 -25.59
N ASP A 327 -11.30 12.42 -26.16
CA ASP A 327 -10.19 13.09 -25.47
C ASP A 327 -10.68 14.03 -24.36
N CYS A 328 -11.90 14.53 -24.49
CA CYS A 328 -12.46 15.56 -23.61
C CYS A 328 -13.09 14.97 -22.36
N GLU A 329 -13.04 15.74 -21.28
CA GLU A 329 -13.78 15.43 -20.07
C GLU A 329 -15.29 15.65 -20.31
N PRO A 330 -16.16 14.64 -20.06
CA PRO A 330 -17.59 14.80 -20.22
C PRO A 330 -18.14 15.93 -19.33
N PRO A 331 -19.10 16.75 -19.81
CA PRO A 331 -19.86 16.60 -21.06
C PRO A 331 -19.25 17.32 -22.27
N ALA A 332 -17.99 17.77 -22.23
CA ALA A 332 -17.38 18.46 -23.36
C ALA A 332 -17.16 17.50 -24.55
N ARG A 333 -17.21 18.06 -25.76
CA ARG A 333 -16.90 17.36 -27.00
C ARG A 333 -15.80 18.08 -27.76
N CYS A 334 -15.14 17.39 -28.67
CA CYS A 334 -14.10 18.01 -29.49
C CYS A 334 -14.73 18.68 -30.71
N GLU A 335 -14.65 20.00 -30.76
CA GLU A 335 -15.12 20.82 -31.87
C GLU A 335 -13.99 21.75 -32.28
N SER A 336 -13.63 21.81 -33.57
CA SER A 336 -12.53 22.66 -34.05
C SER A 336 -11.20 22.49 -33.26
N ASN A 337 -10.82 21.25 -32.96
CA ASN A 337 -9.64 20.87 -32.17
C ASN A 337 -9.62 21.40 -30.73
N ARG A 338 -10.78 21.78 -30.17
CA ARG A 338 -10.91 22.23 -28.79
C ARG A 338 -12.06 21.52 -28.08
N CYS A 339 -11.85 21.14 -26.82
CA CYS A 339 -12.91 20.60 -25.98
C CYS A 339 -13.87 21.74 -25.63
N VAL A 340 -15.10 21.69 -26.11
CA VAL A 340 -16.11 22.72 -25.87
C VAL A 340 -17.38 22.14 -25.26
N LEU A 341 -18.01 22.95 -24.42
CA LEU A 341 -19.27 22.69 -23.74
C LEU A 341 -20.43 23.29 -24.55
N ARG A 342 -21.60 22.63 -24.50
CA ARG A 342 -22.84 23.17 -25.10
C ARG A 342 -23.39 24.33 -24.27
N GLU A 343 -24.25 25.10 -24.91
CA GLU A 343 -25.13 26.06 -24.23
C GLU A 343 -25.84 25.42 -23.03
N GLY A 344 -25.92 26.17 -21.93
CA GLY A 344 -26.51 25.71 -20.67
C GLY A 344 -25.56 24.95 -19.74
N ALA A 345 -24.38 24.51 -20.22
CA ALA A 345 -23.38 23.88 -19.37
C ALA A 345 -22.67 24.90 -18.46
N SER A 346 -22.27 24.46 -17.27
CA SER A 346 -21.46 25.26 -16.36
C SER A 346 -20.07 25.51 -16.93
N CYS A 347 -19.59 26.76 -16.86
CA CYS A 347 -18.29 27.16 -17.39
C CYS A 347 -17.61 28.19 -16.47
N SER A 348 -16.29 28.33 -16.63
CA SER A 348 -15.48 29.35 -15.96
C SER A 348 -14.95 30.40 -16.95
N ARG A 349 -14.71 30.01 -18.21
CA ARG A 349 -14.17 30.89 -19.26
C ARG A 349 -14.96 30.75 -20.54
N GLY A 350 -15.06 31.84 -21.31
CA GLY A 350 -15.73 31.83 -22.62
C GLY A 350 -15.16 30.80 -23.60
N THR A 351 -13.83 30.55 -23.54
CA THR A 351 -13.14 29.55 -24.37
C THR A 351 -13.57 28.10 -24.13
N GLU A 352 -14.26 27.83 -23.03
CA GLU A 352 -14.81 26.51 -22.71
C GLU A 352 -16.14 26.26 -23.42
N CYS A 353 -16.81 27.31 -23.88
CA CYS A 353 -18.11 27.22 -24.53
C CYS A 353 -17.94 27.17 -26.05
N GLU A 354 -18.77 26.35 -26.70
CA GLU A 354 -18.90 26.33 -28.16
C GLU A 354 -19.23 27.72 -28.73
N SER A 355 -20.01 28.50 -27.97
CA SER A 355 -20.37 29.88 -28.31
C SER A 355 -19.25 30.89 -28.07
N GLY A 356 -18.17 30.55 -27.36
CA GLY A 356 -17.16 31.51 -26.91
C GLY A 356 -17.59 32.39 -25.72
N ASN A 357 -18.82 32.25 -25.22
CA ASN A 357 -19.40 33.14 -24.20
C ASN A 357 -19.84 32.37 -22.94
N CYS A 358 -19.12 32.64 -21.84
CA CYS A 358 -19.46 32.15 -20.51
C CYS A 358 -20.01 33.31 -19.67
N GLN A 359 -21.32 33.31 -19.43
CA GLN A 359 -22.00 34.39 -18.72
C GLN A 359 -22.67 33.85 -17.46
N SER A 360 -22.36 34.45 -16.31
CA SER A 360 -22.85 34.00 -15.00
C SER A 360 -22.56 32.51 -14.73
N GLY A 361 -21.39 32.04 -15.17
CA GLY A 361 -20.96 30.66 -15.00
C GLY A 361 -21.67 29.64 -15.91
N ILE A 362 -22.40 30.09 -16.93
CA ILE A 362 -23.15 29.22 -17.85
C ILE A 362 -22.78 29.59 -19.30
N CYS A 363 -22.58 28.57 -20.15
CA CYS A 363 -22.38 28.78 -21.58
C CYS A 363 -23.65 29.36 -22.21
N ARG A 364 -23.55 30.55 -22.77
CA ARG A 364 -24.68 31.26 -23.41
C ARG A 364 -24.35 31.50 -24.88
N PRO A 365 -25.36 31.56 -25.77
CA PRO A 365 -25.14 31.96 -27.15
C PRO A 365 -24.45 33.32 -27.24
N GLU A 366 -23.61 33.51 -28.25
CA GLU A 366 -23.12 34.84 -28.62
C GLU A 366 -24.26 35.67 -29.21
N CYS A 367 -24.42 36.90 -28.71
CA CYS A 367 -25.39 37.85 -29.21
C CYS A 367 -24.67 39.08 -29.73
N PHE A 368 -24.98 39.46 -30.97
CA PHE A 368 -24.46 40.67 -31.57
C PHE A 368 -25.62 41.61 -31.95
N PRO A 369 -25.68 42.84 -31.39
CA PRO A 369 -24.79 43.43 -30.38
C PRO A 369 -24.96 42.80 -28.98
N PRO A 370 -24.00 42.99 -28.04
CA PRO A 370 -24.11 42.49 -26.67
C PRO A 370 -25.38 43.01 -26.00
N CYS A 371 -26.11 42.12 -25.32
CA CYS A 371 -27.39 42.47 -24.72
C CYS A 371 -27.20 43.41 -23.53
N GLY A 372 -27.84 44.57 -23.59
CA GLY A 372 -27.93 45.51 -22.46
C GLY A 372 -28.76 44.96 -21.29
N PRO A 373 -28.83 45.70 -20.16
CA PRO A 373 -29.53 45.27 -18.95
C PRO A 373 -30.98 44.83 -19.22
N GLY A 374 -31.41 43.71 -18.61
CA GLY A 374 -32.78 43.19 -18.73
C GLY A 374 -33.08 42.34 -19.98
N ARG A 375 -32.07 41.96 -20.77
CA ARG A 375 -32.22 41.14 -21.97
C ARG A 375 -31.43 39.83 -21.90
N THR A 376 -31.98 38.75 -22.42
CA THR A 376 -31.33 37.45 -22.60
C THR A 376 -31.12 37.18 -24.09
N CYS A 377 -29.98 36.58 -24.42
CA CYS A 377 -29.69 36.14 -25.78
C CYS A 377 -30.55 34.93 -26.16
N SER A 378 -31.36 35.05 -27.22
CA SER A 378 -32.16 33.97 -27.79
C SER A 378 -31.99 33.95 -29.31
N ARG A 379 -31.47 32.85 -29.86
CA ARG A 379 -31.18 32.68 -31.30
C ARG A 379 -30.34 33.81 -31.91
N GLY A 380 -29.28 34.23 -31.20
CA GLY A 380 -28.38 35.30 -31.66
C GLY A 380 -28.97 36.71 -31.63
N ARG A 381 -30.17 36.92 -31.04
CA ARG A 381 -30.80 38.23 -30.84
C ARG A 381 -31.15 38.46 -29.38
N CYS A 382 -31.08 39.70 -28.93
CA CYS A 382 -31.48 40.06 -27.57
C CYS A 382 -33.00 40.09 -27.42
N ALA A 383 -33.53 39.18 -26.60
CA ALA A 383 -34.93 39.14 -26.19
C ALA A 383 -35.08 39.71 -24.76
N ILE A 384 -36.21 40.33 -24.44
CA ILE A 384 -36.48 40.83 -23.09
C ILE A 384 -36.73 39.64 -22.18
N VAL A 385 -36.04 39.58 -21.03
CA VAL A 385 -36.45 38.67 -19.95
C VAL A 385 -37.74 39.24 -19.38
N ARG A 386 -38.88 38.68 -19.76
CA ARG A 386 -40.10 38.90 -18.99
C ARG A 386 -39.90 38.20 -17.65
N ARG A 387 -39.23 38.88 -16.70
CA ARG A 387 -39.25 38.42 -15.30
C ARG A 387 -40.69 38.63 -14.86
N HIS A 388 -41.36 37.51 -14.59
CA HIS A 388 -42.63 37.53 -13.89
C HIS A 388 -42.39 38.18 -12.53
N CYS A 389 -43.34 38.96 -12.08
CA CYS A 389 -43.29 39.61 -10.77
C CYS A 389 -44.67 39.52 -10.14
N ASP A 390 -44.70 39.31 -8.83
CA ASP A 390 -45.91 39.44 -8.04
C ASP A 390 -45.95 40.82 -7.38
N ASP A 391 -44.78 41.37 -7.03
CA ASP A 391 -44.65 42.74 -6.52
C ASP A 391 -43.38 43.47 -7.00
N ASN A 392 -43.19 44.71 -6.53
CA ASN A 392 -42.10 45.58 -6.96
C ASN A 392 -40.70 45.12 -6.51
N SER A 393 -40.59 44.28 -5.48
CA SER A 393 -39.32 43.79 -4.96
C SER A 393 -38.70 42.71 -5.86
N ASP A 394 -39.51 42.03 -6.67
CA ASP A 394 -39.05 41.10 -7.72
C ASP A 394 -38.35 41.82 -8.89
N CYS A 395 -38.55 43.13 -8.99
CA CYS A 395 -38.05 43.95 -10.07
C CYS A 395 -36.77 44.69 -9.67
N GLU A 396 -35.75 44.57 -10.52
CA GLU A 396 -34.52 45.32 -10.37
C GLU A 396 -34.76 46.82 -10.61
N SER A 397 -34.31 47.67 -9.69
CA SER A 397 -34.51 49.12 -9.80
C SER A 397 -33.89 49.67 -11.09
N PRO A 398 -34.59 50.54 -11.86
CA PRO A 398 -35.79 51.29 -11.49
C PRO A 398 -37.13 50.66 -11.92
N MET A 399 -37.15 49.39 -12.33
CA MET A 399 -38.38 48.74 -12.83
C MET A 399 -39.43 48.55 -11.73
N ARG A 400 -40.70 48.51 -12.13
CA ARG A 400 -41.84 48.27 -11.24
C ARG A 400 -42.69 47.15 -11.81
N CYS A 401 -43.31 46.38 -10.92
CA CYS A 401 -44.21 45.32 -11.33
C CYS A 401 -45.53 45.88 -11.84
N SER A 402 -45.93 45.46 -13.03
CA SER A 402 -47.19 45.83 -13.65
C SER A 402 -47.69 44.68 -14.50
N ASP A 403 -48.86 44.14 -14.13
CA ASP A 403 -49.52 43.05 -14.85
C ASP A 403 -48.62 41.80 -14.99
N GLY A 404 -48.08 41.35 -13.85
CA GLY A 404 -47.22 40.18 -13.76
C GLY A 404 -45.85 40.34 -14.45
N THR A 405 -45.46 41.56 -14.84
CA THR A 405 -44.21 41.81 -15.57
C THR A 405 -43.50 43.06 -15.08
N CYS A 406 -42.18 43.00 -14.89
CA CYS A 406 -41.39 44.19 -14.57
C CYS A 406 -41.31 45.16 -15.77
N ARG A 407 -41.79 46.40 -15.60
CA ARG A 407 -41.80 47.48 -16.61
C ARG A 407 -41.08 48.74 -16.12
N LEU A 408 -40.54 49.52 -17.05
CA LEU A 408 -39.74 50.72 -16.79
C LEU A 408 -40.61 51.97 -16.56
N PRO A 409 -40.26 52.84 -15.61
CA PRO A 409 -40.92 54.13 -15.40
C PRO A 409 -40.56 55.16 -16.49
N ALA A 410 -41.32 56.26 -16.52
CA ALA A 410 -41.13 57.34 -17.48
C ALA A 410 -39.68 57.89 -17.45
N GLY A 411 -39.18 58.27 -18.63
CA GLY A 411 -37.82 58.79 -18.83
C GLY A 411 -36.74 57.73 -19.04
N GLN A 412 -37.01 56.46 -18.72
CA GLN A 412 -36.07 55.35 -18.89
C GLN A 412 -35.91 54.95 -20.37
N PRO A 413 -34.71 54.49 -20.78
CA PRO A 413 -34.47 54.05 -22.14
C PRO A 413 -35.29 52.80 -22.47
N CYS A 414 -35.94 52.78 -23.63
CA CYS A 414 -36.76 51.67 -24.09
C CYS A 414 -36.56 51.39 -25.58
N ALA A 415 -36.98 50.21 -26.03
CA ALA A 415 -37.02 49.81 -27.44
C ALA A 415 -38.39 49.32 -27.90
N LEU A 416 -39.28 48.94 -26.97
CA LEU A 416 -40.61 48.44 -27.27
C LEU A 416 -41.59 49.06 -26.27
N ASP A 417 -42.79 49.35 -26.75
CA ASP A 417 -43.91 49.89 -25.97
C ASP A 417 -44.21 49.07 -24.71
N SER A 418 -44.18 47.74 -24.83
CA SER A 418 -44.42 46.81 -23.73
C SER A 418 -43.38 46.86 -22.61
N GLN A 419 -42.27 47.59 -22.78
CA GLN A 419 -41.26 47.77 -21.74
C GLN A 419 -41.62 48.88 -20.76
N CYS A 420 -42.52 49.80 -21.14
CA CYS A 420 -42.84 50.98 -20.35
C CYS A 420 -44.09 50.73 -19.51
N LEU A 421 -44.13 51.28 -18.29
CA LEU A 421 -45.35 51.27 -17.47
C LEU A 421 -46.52 51.94 -18.21
N SER A 422 -46.21 52.95 -19.02
CA SER A 422 -47.19 53.64 -19.87
C SER A 422 -47.61 52.86 -21.12
N GLY A 423 -46.94 51.76 -21.43
CA GLY A 423 -47.15 51.04 -22.68
C GLY A 423 -46.73 51.81 -23.93
N SER A 424 -45.89 52.86 -23.81
CA SER A 424 -45.43 53.64 -24.96
C SER A 424 -43.95 54.01 -24.87
N CYS A 425 -43.22 53.64 -25.91
CA CYS A 425 -41.81 53.91 -26.11
C CYS A 425 -41.62 54.89 -27.27
N VAL A 426 -41.44 56.17 -26.95
CA VAL A 426 -41.32 57.24 -27.94
C VAL A 426 -39.91 57.79 -27.94
N ARG A 427 -39.24 57.77 -29.10
CA ARG A 427 -37.83 58.20 -29.25
C ARG A 427 -36.90 57.52 -28.24
N SER A 428 -37.07 56.21 -28.10
CA SER A 428 -36.28 55.36 -27.19
C SER A 428 -36.38 55.75 -25.71
N ARG A 429 -37.44 56.45 -25.29
CA ARG A 429 -37.73 56.73 -23.87
C ARG A 429 -39.19 56.43 -23.52
N CYS A 430 -39.40 55.88 -22.33
CA CYS A 430 -40.73 55.65 -21.80
C CYS A 430 -41.42 56.99 -21.51
N ARG A 431 -42.64 57.18 -22.00
CA ARG A 431 -43.40 58.42 -21.83
C ARG A 431 -44.67 58.20 -21.05
#